data_AF-A0A382LMG6-F1
#
_entry.id   AF-A0A382LMG6-F1
#
_cell.length_a   1.000
_cell.length_b   1.000
_cell.length_c   1.000
_cell.angle_alpha   90.00
_cell.angle_beta   90.00
_cell.angle_gamma   90.00
#
_symmetry.space_group_name_H-M   'P 1'
#
loop_
_entity.id
_entity.type
_entity.pdbx_description
1 polymer ?
#
loop_
_entity_poly.entity_id
_entity_poly.type
_entity_poly.pdbx_seq_one_letter_code
_entity_poly.pdbx_strand_id
1 'polypeptide(L)'
;MSKSRPDNGNGNNDKNNHEIASKPDTLNLIELKKKDINSLIKIAREYDIENANSMRGQELLFALLQAQTRRKGIIYGAGVLEALPDGFGFLRAPDYNYLPGPDDIYVSPSQIRRFNLRTGDTVAGQIRPPKESERYYALLKVEEINFSDPNKAFEKILFDNLTPLHPEEHLHLERKDNDLT
;
A
#
# COMPACT_ATOMS: atom_id res chain seq x y z
N MET A 1 62.22 30.09 39.81
CA MET A 1 61.54 28.82 40.16
C MET A 1 60.53 28.56 39.04
N SER A 2 60.84 28.01 37.86
CA SER A 2 61.62 26.84 37.43
C SER A 2 61.16 25.51 38.04
N LYS A 3 60.39 24.77 37.22
CA LYS A 3 60.23 23.31 37.03
C LYS A 3 58.75 23.04 36.67
N SER A 4 58.31 22.19 35.76
CA SER A 4 58.84 21.43 34.62
C SER A 4 57.60 20.84 33.92
N ARG A 5 57.57 20.80 32.58
CA ARG A 5 56.70 19.91 31.75
C ARG A 5 57.21 18.44 31.87
N PRO A 6 56.57 17.35 31.38
CA PRO A 6 55.82 17.29 30.10
C PRO A 6 54.70 16.23 29.89
N ASP A 7 54.08 16.32 28.71
CA ASP A 7 53.54 15.29 27.78
C ASP A 7 52.64 14.15 28.28
N ASN A 8 51.48 13.91 27.64
CA ASN A 8 51.37 13.15 26.38
C ASN A 8 49.87 12.87 26.06
N GLY A 9 49.58 12.67 24.79
CA GLY A 9 48.24 12.78 24.20
C GLY A 9 47.25 11.64 24.45
N ASN A 10 46.03 11.88 23.98
CA ASN A 10 45.16 10.82 23.50
C ASN A 10 44.22 11.38 22.42
N GLY A 11 44.37 10.88 21.19
CA GLY A 11 43.34 11.04 20.17
C GLY A 11 42.12 10.21 20.52
N ASN A 12 40.96 10.60 20.02
CA ASN A 12 39.99 9.74 19.33
C ASN A 12 38.61 10.37 19.26
N ASN A 13 38.11 10.42 18.02
CA ASN A 13 36.79 9.92 17.64
C ASN A 13 35.56 10.55 18.31
N ASP A 14 35.13 11.71 17.81
CA ASP A 14 33.70 11.99 17.73
C ASP A 14 33.16 11.47 16.40
N LYS A 15 32.80 10.19 16.49
CA LYS A 15 31.94 9.44 15.59
C LYS A 15 30.61 10.16 15.47
N ASN A 16 30.43 11.01 14.46
CA ASN A 16 29.08 11.24 13.93
C ASN A 16 28.79 10.19 12.88
N ASN A 17 28.60 8.98 13.42
CA ASN A 17 27.94 7.87 12.77
C ASN A 17 26.49 8.31 12.55
N HIS A 18 26.20 8.99 11.45
CA HIS A 18 24.84 9.03 10.95
C HIS A 18 24.51 7.61 10.51
N GLU A 19 23.90 6.88 11.45
CA GLU A 19 23.09 5.71 11.20
C GLU A 19 22.16 6.04 10.03
N ILE A 20 22.56 5.64 8.84
CA ILE A 20 21.64 5.48 7.71
C ILE A 20 20.79 4.29 8.11
N ALA A 21 19.75 4.57 8.88
CA ALA A 21 18.68 3.63 9.17
C ALA A 21 18.12 3.20 7.82
N SER A 22 18.54 2.02 7.36
CA SER A 22 18.01 1.37 6.17
C SER A 22 16.51 1.22 6.39
N LYS A 23 15.73 2.04 5.68
CA LYS A 23 14.27 1.86 5.58
C LYS A 23 14.03 0.37 5.29
N PRO A 24 13.09 -0.29 5.99
CA PRO A 24 12.74 -1.66 5.65
C PRO A 24 12.33 -1.67 4.17
N ASP A 25 12.83 -2.62 3.39
CA ASP A 25 12.44 -2.81 2.00
C ASP A 25 10.91 -3.05 1.95
N THR A 26 10.15 -2.01 1.65
CA THR A 26 8.69 -2.06 1.52
C THR A 26 8.34 -2.17 0.04
N LEU A 27 7.73 -3.29 -0.37
CA LEU A 27 7.18 -3.44 -1.72
C LEU A 27 5.66 -3.22 -1.68
N ASN A 28 5.18 -2.26 -2.47
CA ASN A 28 3.75 -1.95 -2.61
C ASN A 28 3.20 -2.62 -3.89
N LEU A 29 2.10 -3.35 -3.76
CA LEU A 29 1.45 -4.04 -4.89
C LEU A 29 1.10 -3.08 -6.03
N ILE A 30 0.68 -1.85 -5.70
CA ILE A 30 0.27 -0.83 -6.66
C ILE A 30 1.48 -0.32 -7.46
N GLU A 31 2.61 -0.10 -6.80
CA GLU A 31 3.82 0.38 -7.45
C GLU A 31 4.42 -0.68 -8.37
N LEU A 32 4.36 -1.96 -7.98
CA LEU A 32 4.85 -3.05 -8.81
C LEU A 32 4.01 -3.22 -10.08
N LYS A 33 2.68 -3.10 -9.99
CA LYS A 33 1.80 -3.17 -11.17
C LYS A 33 2.08 -2.07 -12.20
N LYS A 34 2.58 -0.91 -11.75
CA LYS A 34 2.91 0.22 -12.63
C LYS A 34 4.28 0.11 -13.30
N LYS A 35 5.14 -0.81 -12.86
CA LYS A 35 6.47 -1.01 -13.45
C LYS A 35 6.37 -1.81 -14.74
N ASP A 36 7.29 -1.53 -15.67
CA ASP A 36 7.42 -2.31 -16.91
C ASP A 36 7.96 -3.71 -16.63
N ILE A 37 7.70 -4.62 -17.57
CA ILE A 37 8.09 -6.02 -17.44
C ILE A 37 9.61 -6.20 -17.29
N ASN A 38 10.44 -5.36 -17.92
CA ASN A 38 11.89 -5.47 -17.81
C ASN A 38 12.37 -5.05 -16.42
N SER A 39 11.79 -3.98 -15.85
CA SER A 39 12.04 -3.60 -14.46
C SER A 39 11.61 -4.71 -13.50
N LEU A 40 10.45 -5.34 -13.71
CA LEU A 40 10.00 -6.46 -12.87
C LEU A 40 10.95 -7.66 -12.94
N ILE A 41 11.43 -8.01 -14.13
CA ILE A 41 12.44 -9.07 -14.32
C ILE A 41 13.74 -8.72 -13.60
N LYS A 42 14.18 -7.46 -13.66
CA LYS A 42 15.40 -7.00 -12.98
C LYS A 42 15.26 -7.17 -11.47
N ILE A 43 14.15 -6.70 -10.90
CA ILE A 43 13.85 -6.88 -9.48
C ILE A 43 13.80 -8.38 -9.16
N ALA A 44 13.15 -9.20 -9.99
CA ALA A 44 13.03 -10.64 -9.74
C ALA A 44 14.39 -11.35 -9.64
N ARG A 45 15.39 -10.92 -10.43
CA ARG A 45 16.77 -11.41 -10.31
C ARG A 45 17.43 -10.99 -8.99
N GLU A 46 17.19 -9.78 -8.50
CA GLU A 46 17.70 -9.30 -7.20
C GLU A 46 17.05 -10.06 -6.01
N TYR A 47 15.86 -10.63 -6.23
CA TYR A 47 15.13 -11.44 -5.26
C TYR A 47 15.36 -12.96 -5.41
N ASP A 48 16.37 -13.38 -6.20
CA ASP A 48 16.72 -14.78 -6.45
C ASP A 48 15.58 -15.63 -7.05
N ILE A 49 14.73 -15.02 -7.88
CA ILE A 49 13.63 -15.74 -8.55
C ILE A 49 14.14 -16.35 -9.85
N GLU A 50 14.23 -17.67 -9.88
CA GLU A 50 14.59 -18.44 -11.06
C GLU A 50 13.53 -18.33 -12.16
N ASN A 51 13.96 -18.37 -13.43
CA ASN A 51 13.07 -18.38 -14.59
C ASN A 51 12.09 -17.19 -14.70
N ALA A 52 12.43 -16.04 -14.09
CA ALA A 52 11.62 -14.82 -14.17
C ALA A 52 11.27 -14.39 -15.61
N ASN A 53 12.16 -14.65 -16.58
CA ASN A 53 11.95 -14.30 -17.99
C ASN A 53 10.85 -15.12 -18.68
N SER A 54 10.51 -16.31 -18.18
CA SER A 54 9.48 -17.19 -18.77
C SER A 54 8.13 -17.10 -18.08
N MET A 55 8.05 -16.40 -16.95
CA MET A 55 6.81 -16.23 -16.20
C MET A 55 5.90 -15.21 -16.88
N ARG A 56 4.58 -15.42 -16.79
CA ARG A 56 3.60 -14.38 -17.14
C ARG A 56 3.71 -13.23 -16.14
N GLY A 57 3.36 -12.01 -16.53
CA GLY A 57 3.49 -10.83 -15.65
C GLY A 57 2.81 -11.00 -14.28
N GLN A 58 1.65 -11.64 -14.23
CA GLN A 58 0.96 -11.96 -12.97
C GLN A 58 1.69 -12.99 -12.11
N GLU A 59 2.23 -14.05 -12.72
CA GLU A 59 3.03 -15.07 -12.04
C GLU A 59 4.33 -14.48 -11.49
N LEU A 60 4.98 -13.61 -12.27
CA LEU A 60 6.19 -12.89 -11.88
C LEU A 60 5.92 -11.96 -10.69
N LEU A 61 4.82 -11.20 -10.74
CA LEU A 61 4.40 -10.33 -9.64
C LEU A 61 4.15 -11.13 -8.36
N PHE A 62 3.47 -12.27 -8.49
CA PHE A 62 3.20 -13.17 -7.37
C PHE A 62 4.49 -13.73 -6.76
N ALA A 63 5.43 -14.20 -7.59
CA ALA A 63 6.72 -14.70 -7.15
C ALA A 63 7.54 -13.62 -6.42
N LEU A 64 7.54 -12.39 -6.94
CA LEU A 64 8.18 -11.23 -6.31
C LEU A 64 7.64 -10.94 -4.91
N LEU A 65 6.32 -10.93 -4.76
CA LEU A 65 5.67 -10.67 -3.48
C LEU A 65 5.91 -11.81 -2.49
N GLN A 66 5.93 -13.07 -2.95
CA GLN A 66 6.32 -14.18 -2.09
C GLN A 66 7.78 -14.07 -1.61
N ALA A 67 8.70 -13.74 -2.51
CA ALA A 67 10.12 -13.56 -2.18
C ALA A 67 10.29 -12.44 -1.14
N GLN A 68 9.57 -11.32 -1.31
CA GLN A 68 9.53 -10.22 -0.33
C GLN A 68 9.07 -10.70 1.04
N THR A 69 7.95 -11.43 1.09
CA THR A 69 7.36 -11.92 2.35
C THR A 69 8.32 -12.86 3.08
N ARG A 70 9.02 -13.74 2.35
CA ARG A 70 10.04 -14.65 2.92
C ARG A 70 11.20 -13.89 3.56
N ARG A 71 11.57 -12.72 3.01
CA ARG A 71 12.57 -11.80 3.56
C ARG A 71 12.03 -10.89 4.69
N LYS A 72 10.84 -11.22 5.25
CA LYS A 72 10.11 -10.46 6.28
C LYS A 72 9.62 -9.07 5.83
N GLY A 73 9.53 -8.82 4.53
CA GLY A 73 8.93 -7.58 4.04
C GLY A 73 7.41 -7.57 4.25
N ILE A 74 6.89 -6.41 4.63
CA ILE A 74 5.45 -6.16 4.71
C ILE A 74 4.96 -5.78 3.32
N ILE A 75 3.86 -6.38 2.86
CA ILE A 75 3.23 -6.02 1.59
C ILE A 75 2.04 -5.12 1.87
N TYR A 76 1.92 -4.07 1.05
CA TYR A 76 0.80 -3.14 1.08
C TYR A 76 -0.08 -3.30 -0.15
N GLY A 77 -1.39 -3.15 0.05
CA GLY A 77 -2.39 -3.13 -1.00
C GLY A 77 -3.51 -2.15 -0.68
N ALA A 78 -4.19 -1.68 -1.73
CA ALA A 78 -5.38 -0.87 -1.61
C ALA A 78 -6.37 -1.17 -2.74
N GLY A 79 -7.64 -0.86 -2.49
CA GLY A 79 -8.71 -0.96 -3.47
C GLY A 79 -10.04 -0.51 -2.91
N VAL A 80 -11.09 -0.59 -3.72
CA VAL A 80 -12.45 -0.21 -3.32
C VAL A 80 -13.21 -1.46 -2.90
N LEU A 81 -13.79 -1.44 -1.71
CA LEU A 81 -14.52 -2.57 -1.16
C LEU A 81 -15.82 -2.83 -1.94
N GLU A 82 -16.00 -4.08 -2.33
CA GLU A 82 -17.29 -4.66 -2.69
C GLU A 82 -17.66 -5.71 -1.65
N ALA A 83 -18.65 -5.41 -0.80
CA ALA A 83 -19.18 -6.36 0.18
C ALA A 83 -20.26 -7.23 -0.45
N LEU A 84 -20.14 -8.55 -0.26
CA LEU A 84 -21.08 -9.55 -0.78
C LEU A 84 -22.11 -9.94 0.29
N PRO A 85 -23.25 -10.55 -0.11
CA PRO A 85 -24.35 -10.90 0.82
C PRO A 85 -23.93 -11.78 2.01
N ASP A 86 -22.92 -12.63 1.82
CA ASP A 86 -22.38 -13.51 2.85
C ASP A 86 -21.52 -12.77 3.90
N GLY A 87 -21.37 -11.46 3.75
CA GLY A 87 -20.71 -10.56 4.70
C GLY A 87 -19.19 -10.47 4.56
N PHE A 88 -18.57 -11.22 3.65
CA PHE A 88 -17.19 -11.00 3.22
C PHE A 88 -17.15 -10.08 1.98
N GLY A 89 -15.98 -9.63 1.58
CA GLY A 89 -15.86 -8.79 0.39
C GLY A 89 -14.48 -8.85 -0.26
N PHE A 90 -14.35 -8.10 -1.35
CA PHE A 90 -13.10 -7.95 -2.09
C PHE A 90 -12.79 -6.47 -2.30
N LEU A 91 -11.51 -6.10 -2.18
CA LEU A 91 -11.03 -4.80 -2.65
C LEU A 91 -10.72 -4.91 -4.14
N ARG A 92 -11.52 -4.23 -4.95
CA ARG A 92 -11.39 -4.17 -6.40
C ARG A 92 -10.38 -3.10 -6.80
N ALA A 93 -9.61 -3.37 -7.85
CA ALA A 93 -8.61 -2.44 -8.37
C ALA A 93 -9.24 -1.40 -9.32
N PRO A 94 -8.97 -0.09 -9.13
CA PRO A 94 -9.39 0.96 -10.09
C PRO A 94 -8.82 0.73 -11.49
N ASP A 95 -7.56 0.28 -11.58
CA ASP A 95 -6.86 0.00 -12.84
C ASP A 95 -7.49 -1.18 -13.62
N TYR A 96 -8.37 -1.94 -12.99
CA TYR A 96 -9.13 -3.03 -13.61
C TYR A 96 -10.63 -2.72 -13.70
N ASN A 97 -10.99 -1.42 -13.74
CA ASN A 97 -12.37 -0.92 -13.84
C ASN A 97 -13.31 -1.47 -12.77
N TYR A 98 -12.78 -1.79 -11.58
CA TYR A 98 -13.51 -2.42 -10.47
C TYR A 98 -14.13 -3.78 -10.80
N LEU A 99 -13.72 -4.42 -11.89
CA LEU A 99 -14.17 -5.76 -12.25
C LEU A 99 -13.48 -6.83 -11.39
N PRO A 100 -14.10 -8.01 -11.23
CA PRO A 100 -13.46 -9.12 -10.57
C PRO A 100 -12.13 -9.51 -11.23
N GLY A 101 -11.06 -9.46 -10.44
CA GLY A 101 -9.68 -9.71 -10.88
C GLY A 101 -8.98 -10.77 -10.02
N PRO A 102 -7.95 -11.45 -10.56
CA PRO A 102 -7.16 -12.42 -9.80
C PRO A 102 -6.28 -11.78 -8.71
N ASP A 103 -6.11 -10.46 -8.78
CA ASP A 103 -5.35 -9.59 -7.89
C ASP A 103 -6.21 -8.89 -6.83
N ASP A 104 -7.49 -9.24 -6.75
CA ASP A 104 -8.40 -8.75 -5.72
C ASP A 104 -7.97 -9.19 -4.32
N ILE A 105 -8.22 -8.31 -3.35
CA ILE A 105 -7.84 -8.54 -1.95
C ILE A 105 -9.07 -8.93 -1.16
N TYR A 106 -9.10 -10.15 -0.64
CA TYR A 106 -10.12 -10.65 0.25
C TYR A 106 -10.15 -9.86 1.56
N VAL A 107 -11.37 -9.51 2.00
CA VAL A 107 -11.67 -8.86 3.27
C VAL A 107 -12.64 -9.73 4.04
N SER A 108 -12.26 -10.06 5.28
CA SER A 108 -13.07 -10.94 6.13
C SER A 108 -14.32 -10.24 6.68
N PRO A 109 -15.39 -10.99 7.00
CA PRO A 109 -16.58 -10.42 7.66
C PRO A 109 -16.27 -9.72 8.97
N SER A 110 -15.27 -10.22 9.72
CA SER A 110 -14.84 -9.61 10.97
C SER A 110 -14.23 -8.23 10.77
N GLN A 111 -13.45 -8.03 9.70
CA GLN A 111 -12.88 -6.71 9.37
C GLN A 111 -13.96 -5.73 8.91
N ILE A 112 -14.88 -6.18 8.04
CA ILE A 112 -16.00 -5.37 7.56
C ILE A 112 -16.84 -4.88 8.74
N ARG A 113 -17.21 -5.77 9.65
CA ARG A 113 -17.97 -5.41 10.86
C ARG A 113 -17.17 -4.52 11.81
N ARG A 114 -15.91 -4.85 12.07
CA ARG A 114 -15.07 -4.11 13.03
C ARG A 114 -14.92 -2.65 12.65
N PHE A 115 -14.71 -2.34 11.37
CA PHE A 115 -14.50 -0.98 10.88
C PHE A 115 -15.75 -0.34 10.27
N ASN A 116 -16.92 -0.99 10.40
CA ASN A 116 -18.19 -0.56 9.81
C ASN A 116 -18.08 -0.23 8.31
N LEU A 117 -17.31 -1.05 7.58
CA LEU A 117 -17.03 -0.84 6.16
C LEU A 117 -18.29 -1.09 5.31
N ARG A 118 -18.43 -0.33 4.24
CA ARG A 118 -19.50 -0.48 3.25
C ARG A 118 -18.94 -0.60 1.84
N THR A 119 -19.74 -1.17 0.94
CA THR A 119 -19.43 -1.17 -0.49
C THR A 119 -19.19 0.26 -0.95
N GLY A 120 -18.07 0.50 -1.62
CA GLY A 120 -17.62 1.81 -2.05
C GLY A 120 -16.51 2.43 -1.19
N ASP A 121 -16.25 1.91 0.02
CA ASP A 121 -15.12 2.39 0.84
C ASP A 121 -13.79 2.03 0.18
N THR A 122 -12.91 3.01 0.02
CA THR A 122 -11.51 2.79 -0.36
C THR A 122 -10.74 2.37 0.87
N VAL A 123 -10.14 1.18 0.84
CA VAL A 123 -9.39 0.61 1.96
C VAL A 123 -7.95 0.40 1.54
N ALA A 124 -7.02 0.84 2.37
CA ALA A 124 -5.60 0.56 2.21
C ALA A 124 -5.03 -0.09 3.47
N GLY A 125 -4.04 -0.97 3.30
CA GLY A 125 -3.36 -1.56 4.43
C GLY A 125 -2.46 -2.73 4.06
N GLN A 126 -2.06 -3.46 5.09
CA GLN A 126 -1.15 -4.60 4.95
C GLN A 126 -1.91 -5.80 4.42
N ILE A 127 -1.34 -6.45 3.40
CA ILE A 127 -1.89 -7.66 2.80
C ILE A 127 -0.91 -8.83 2.96
N ARG A 128 -1.44 -10.04 2.82
CA ARG A 128 -0.64 -11.26 2.73
C ARG A 128 -0.99 -12.05 1.48
N PRO A 129 -0.03 -12.80 0.92
CA PRO A 129 -0.33 -13.72 -0.17
C PRO A 129 -1.30 -14.84 0.29
N PRO A 130 -2.03 -15.45 -0.66
CA PRO A 130 -2.85 -16.63 -0.41
C PRO A 130 -2.01 -17.78 0.17
N LYS A 131 -2.60 -18.52 1.11
CA LYS A 131 -2.10 -19.84 1.54
C LYS A 131 -2.42 -20.92 0.50
N GLU A 132 -1.93 -22.14 0.68
CA GLU A 132 -2.13 -23.26 -0.26
C GLU A 132 -3.60 -23.53 -0.64
N SER A 133 -4.55 -23.25 0.26
CA SER A 133 -5.99 -23.42 0.03
C SER A 133 -6.72 -22.16 -0.44
N GLU A 134 -6.02 -21.03 -0.57
CA GLU A 134 -6.60 -19.72 -0.87
C GLU A 134 -6.22 -19.29 -2.29
N ARG A 135 -7.10 -18.52 -2.95
CA ARG A 135 -6.85 -18.01 -4.32
C ARG A 135 -6.47 -16.53 -4.39
N TYR A 136 -6.83 -15.76 -3.37
CA TYR A 136 -6.71 -14.31 -3.37
C TYR A 136 -5.75 -13.82 -2.28
N TYR A 137 -5.19 -12.63 -2.47
CA TYR A 137 -4.55 -11.92 -1.36
C TYR A 137 -5.57 -11.67 -0.26
N ALA A 138 -5.13 -11.60 0.99
CA ALA A 138 -6.01 -11.31 2.11
C ALA A 138 -5.52 -10.07 2.86
N LEU A 139 -6.45 -9.20 3.25
CA LEU A 139 -6.16 -8.05 4.09
C LEU A 139 -5.77 -8.54 5.49
N LEU A 140 -4.59 -8.15 5.96
CA LEU A 140 -4.09 -8.47 7.29
C LEU A 140 -4.45 -7.37 8.29
N LYS A 141 -4.19 -6.12 7.92
CA LYS A 141 -4.41 -4.94 8.78
C LYS A 141 -4.92 -3.79 7.93
N VAL A 142 -6.01 -3.16 8.36
CA VAL A 142 -6.50 -1.89 7.79
C VAL A 142 -5.63 -0.77 8.35
N GLU A 143 -5.08 0.07 7.46
CA GLU A 143 -4.31 1.26 7.85
C GLU A 143 -5.02 2.56 7.47
N GLU A 144 -5.80 2.57 6.40
CA GLU A 144 -6.59 3.74 5.99
C GLU A 144 -7.96 3.33 5.43
N ILE A 145 -8.96 4.19 5.66
CA ILE A 145 -10.31 4.08 5.08
C ILE A 145 -10.68 5.46 4.51
N ASN A 146 -10.96 5.53 3.20
CA ASN A 146 -11.21 6.75 2.45
C ASN A 146 -10.13 7.82 2.71
N PHE A 147 -8.86 7.44 2.56
CA PHE A 147 -7.68 8.32 2.70
C PHE A 147 -7.52 8.95 4.09
N SER A 148 -8.10 8.33 5.12
CA SER A 148 -8.10 8.81 6.50
C SER A 148 -7.85 7.68 7.48
N ASP A 149 -7.49 8.04 8.71
CA ASP A 149 -7.31 7.09 9.81
C ASP A 149 -8.60 6.25 10.04
N PRO A 150 -8.49 4.92 10.19
CA PRO A 150 -9.64 4.04 10.32
C PRO A 150 -10.56 4.38 11.50
N ASN A 151 -10.04 4.98 12.57
CA ASN A 151 -10.82 5.38 13.73
C ASN A 151 -11.81 6.52 13.41
N LYS A 152 -11.51 7.35 12.42
CA LYS A 152 -12.45 8.41 11.96
C LYS A 152 -13.62 7.85 11.16
N ALA A 153 -13.54 6.61 10.68
CA ALA A 153 -14.61 6.02 9.89
C ALA A 153 -15.92 5.84 10.68
N PHE A 154 -15.84 5.75 12.02
CA PHE A 154 -17.01 5.61 12.89
C PHE A 154 -17.82 6.90 13.07
N GLU A 155 -17.22 8.06 12.82
CA GLU A 155 -17.86 9.37 12.99
C GLU A 155 -18.69 9.79 11.75
N LYS A 156 -18.67 8.98 10.68
CA LYS A 156 -19.33 9.31 9.41
C LYS A 156 -20.85 9.24 9.54
N ILE A 157 -21.50 10.29 9.05
CA ILE A 157 -22.94 10.30 8.81
C ILE A 157 -23.21 9.54 7.51
N LEU A 158 -24.27 8.72 7.49
CA LEU A 158 -24.71 8.05 6.26
C LEU A 158 -25.12 9.08 5.22
N PHE A 159 -24.76 8.84 3.95
CA PHE A 159 -25.10 9.74 2.85
C PHE A 159 -26.61 10.03 2.79
N ASP A 160 -27.46 9.03 3.00
CA ASP A 160 -28.92 9.16 3.01
C ASP A 160 -29.46 10.06 4.13
N ASN A 161 -28.66 10.30 5.18
CA ASN A 161 -29.04 11.17 6.29
C ASN A 161 -28.54 12.62 6.08
N LEU A 162 -27.79 12.90 5.03
CA LEU A 162 -27.35 14.26 4.72
C LEU A 162 -28.55 15.08 4.24
N THR A 163 -28.59 16.35 4.63
CA THR A 163 -29.64 17.27 4.17
C THR A 163 -29.31 17.71 2.74
N PRO A 164 -30.18 17.45 1.74
CA PRO A 164 -29.96 17.94 0.39
C PRO A 164 -30.12 19.46 0.35
N LEU A 165 -29.15 20.15 -0.23
CA LEU A 165 -29.14 21.60 -0.41
C LEU A 165 -28.88 21.96 -1.87
N HIS A 166 -29.27 23.17 -2.27
CA HIS A 166 -28.79 23.74 -3.52
C HIS A 166 -27.29 24.09 -3.40
N PRO A 167 -26.51 24.05 -4.49
CA PRO A 167 -25.11 24.45 -4.44
C PRO A 167 -24.95 25.90 -3.97
N GLU A 168 -24.13 26.12 -2.94
CA GLU A 168 -23.79 27.46 -2.43
C GLU A 168 -22.55 28.05 -3.11
N GLU A 169 -21.71 27.19 -3.69
CA GLU A 169 -20.48 27.57 -4.36
C GLU A 169 -20.54 27.26 -5.85
N HIS A 170 -20.05 28.21 -6.66
CA HIS A 170 -19.99 28.06 -8.11
C HIS A 170 -18.66 27.45 -8.55
N LEU A 171 -18.71 26.35 -9.29
CA LEU A 171 -17.53 25.78 -9.95
C LEU A 171 -17.20 26.63 -11.18
N HIS A 172 -16.14 27.43 -11.09
CA HIS A 172 -15.68 28.25 -12.20
C HIS A 172 -14.90 27.38 -13.18
N LEU A 173 -15.56 27.02 -14.29
CA LEU A 173 -14.96 26.21 -15.35
C LEU A 173 -14.19 27.04 -16.39
N GLU A 174 -14.27 28.38 -16.31
CA GLU A 174 -13.55 29.29 -17.20
C GLU A 174 -12.03 29.14 -16.98
N ARG A 175 -11.33 28.87 -18.08
CA ARG A 175 -9.87 28.76 -18.08
C ARG A 175 -9.25 30.10 -18.49
N LYS A 176 -8.09 30.43 -17.92
CA LYS A 176 -7.38 31.71 -18.16
C LYS A 176 -6.89 31.88 -19.60
N ASP A 177 -6.83 30.81 -20.38
CA ASP A 177 -6.37 30.80 -21.76
C ASP A 177 -7.47 31.09 -22.79
N ASN A 178 -8.71 31.40 -22.36
CA ASN A 178 -9.87 31.63 -23.24
C ASN A 178 -10.13 30.51 -24.25
N ASP A 179 -9.58 29.32 -24.01
CA ASP A 179 -9.71 28.18 -24.92
C ASP A 179 -11.09 27.54 -24.71
N LEU A 180 -11.90 27.55 -25.78
CA LEU A 180 -13.31 27.15 -25.76
C LEU A 180 -13.52 25.65 -26.07
N THR A 181 -12.45 24.86 -26.03
CA THR A 181 -12.46 23.42 -26.38
C THR A 181 -12.29 22.50 -25.19
#